data_AF-A0A1E7DK47-F1
#
_entry.id   AF-A0A1E7DK47-F1
#
_cell.length_a   1.000
_cell.length_b   1.000
_cell.length_c   1.000
_cell.angle_alpha   90.00
_cell.angle_beta   90.00
_cell.angle_gamma   90.00
#
_symmetry.space_group_name_H-M   'P 1'
#
loop_
_entity.id
_entity.type
_entity.pdbx_description
1 polymer ?
#
loop_
_entity_poly.entity_id
_entity_poly.type
_entity_poly.pdbx_seq_one_letter_code
_entity_poly.pdbx_strand_id
1 'polypeptide(L)'
;MTQFTSFFIIIALILYIIVLKRRLARANQKMAVQPDKKLDQEVAAMLQRGKKTVRAIKYVRDQTGLGLLEAKQYVDRVQSNLHC
;
A
#
# COMPACT_ATOMS: atom_id res chain seq x y z
N MET A 1 -45.15 4.04 -23.76
CA MET A 1 -44.24 5.19 -23.58
C MET A 1 -43.60 5.23 -22.18
N THR A 2 -44.32 4.98 -21.09
CA THR A 2 -43.80 5.03 -19.70
C THR A 2 -42.93 3.85 -19.24
N GLN A 3 -43.04 2.68 -19.86
CA GLN A 3 -42.24 1.51 -19.48
C GLN A 3 -40.75 1.71 -19.81
N PHE A 4 -40.45 2.23 -21.00
CA PHE A 4 -39.06 2.48 -21.42
C PHE A 4 -38.38 3.53 -20.54
N THR A 5 -39.07 4.63 -20.20
CA THR A 5 -38.53 5.66 -19.30
C THR A 5 -38.17 5.08 -17.93
N SER A 6 -39.01 4.19 -17.39
CA SER A 6 -38.72 3.50 -16.13
C SER A 6 -37.50 2.59 -16.23
N PHE A 7 -37.35 1.82 -17.32
CA PHE A 7 -36.14 1.00 -17.52
C PHE A 7 -34.88 1.85 -17.67
N PHE A 8 -34.94 2.95 -18.44
CA PHE A 8 -33.80 3.87 -18.58
C PHE A 8 -33.41 4.50 -17.25
N ILE A 9 -34.38 4.89 -16.41
CA ILE A 9 -34.12 5.44 -15.07
C ILE A 9 -33.48 4.38 -14.18
N ILE A 10 -33.99 3.16 -14.17
CA ILE A 10 -33.43 2.06 -13.36
C ILE A 10 -32.00 1.75 -13.80
N ILE A 11 -31.73 1.67 -15.10
CA ILE A 11 -30.38 1.45 -15.65
C ILE A 11 -29.46 2.62 -15.27
N ALA A 12 -29.92 3.87 -15.38
CA ALA A 12 -29.14 5.04 -14.99
C ALA A 12 -28.82 5.05 -13.48
N LEU A 13 -29.77 4.67 -12.63
CA LEU A 13 -29.57 4.55 -11.17
C LEU A 13 -28.59 3.42 -10.84
N ILE A 14 -28.68 2.26 -11.50
CA ILE A 14 -27.74 1.15 -11.33
C ILE A 14 -26.33 1.59 -11.74
N LEU A 15 -26.19 2.24 -12.90
CA LEU A 15 -24.91 2.79 -13.36
C LEU A 15 -24.36 3.84 -12.39
N TYR A 16 -25.23 4.72 -11.86
CA TYR A 16 -24.85 5.72 -10.86
C TYR A 16 -24.33 5.09 -9.56
N ILE A 17 -25.02 4.07 -9.02
CA ILE A 17 -24.60 3.33 -7.84
C ILE A 17 -23.26 2.61 -8.09
N ILE A 18 -23.07 2.00 -9.28
CA ILE A 18 -21.82 1.36 -9.67
C ILE A 18 -20.68 2.39 -9.71
N VAL A 19 -20.90 3.57 -10.30
CA VAL A 19 -19.90 4.64 -10.38
C VAL A 19 -19.57 5.19 -8.98
N LEU A 20 -20.57 5.37 -8.11
CA LEU A 20 -20.40 5.84 -6.74
C LEU A 20 -19.59 4.83 -5.90
N LYS A 21 -19.93 3.54 -5.97
CA LYS A 21 -19.18 2.47 -5.32
C LYS A 21 -17.76 2.35 -5.87
N ARG A 22 -17.56 2.52 -7.18
CA ARG A 22 -16.22 2.53 -7.80
C ARG A 22 -15.36 3.70 -7.31
N ARG A 23 -15.94 4.88 -7.08
CA ARG A 23 -15.21 6.03 -6.51
C ARG A 23 -14.78 5.77 -5.06
N LEU A 24 -15.65 5.17 -4.25
CA LEU A 24 -15.30 4.76 -2.89
C LEU A 24 -14.17 3.72 -2.88
N ALA A 25 -14.23 2.74 -3.81
CA ALA A 25 -13.17 1.74 -3.97
C ALA A 25 -11.83 2.36 -4.41
N ARG A 26 -11.82 3.38 -5.27
CA ARG A 26 -10.59 4.08 -5.69
C ARG A 26 -9.94 4.89 -4.56
N ALA A 27 -10.74 5.47 -3.65
CA ALA A 27 -10.22 6.12 -2.45
C ALA A 27 -9.56 5.10 -1.50
N ASN A 28 -10.12 3.90 -1.39
CA ASN A 28 -9.54 2.78 -0.62
C ASN A 28 -8.35 2.12 -1.34
N GLN A 29 -8.29 2.19 -2.68
CA GLN A 29 -7.20 1.61 -3.48
C GLN A 29 -5.85 2.30 -3.27
N LYS A 30 -5.84 3.57 -2.82
CA LYS A 30 -4.58 4.27 -2.46
C LYS A 30 -3.90 3.73 -1.20
N MET A 31 -4.56 2.84 -0.44
CA MET A 31 -3.99 2.16 0.72
C MET A 31 -3.63 0.69 0.47
N ALA A 32 -3.97 0.12 -0.69
CA ALA A 32 -3.63 -1.26 -1.05
C ALA A 32 -2.31 -1.40 -1.84
N VAL A 33 -1.48 -0.34 -1.88
CA VAL A 33 -0.09 -0.46 -2.34
C VAL A 33 0.75 -0.85 -1.14
N GLN A 34 0.77 -2.16 -0.90
CA GLN A 34 1.65 -2.98 -0.07
C GLN A 34 2.47 -2.21 0.98
N PRO A 35 2.11 -2.28 2.29
CA PRO A 35 2.98 -1.78 3.35
C PRO A 35 4.42 -2.27 3.18
N ASP A 36 4.62 -3.52 2.77
CA ASP A 36 5.96 -4.08 2.49
C ASP A 36 6.76 -3.26 1.46
N LYS A 37 6.18 -2.89 0.30
CA LYS A 37 6.93 -2.13 -0.71
C LYS A 37 7.33 -0.73 -0.25
N LYS A 38 6.49 -0.04 0.52
CA LYS A 38 6.83 1.28 1.07
C LYS A 38 7.91 1.16 2.14
N LEU A 39 7.81 0.14 2.99
CA LEU A 39 8.82 -0.15 4.01
C LEU A 39 10.16 -0.52 3.39
N ASP A 40 10.17 -1.38 2.37
CA ASP A 40 11.35 -1.75 1.59
C ASP A 40 12.04 -0.52 1.00
N GLN A 41 11.27 0.37 0.36
CA GLN A 41 11.80 1.59 -0.25
C GLN A 41 12.39 2.55 0.78
N GLU A 42 11.73 2.75 1.91
CA GLU A 42 12.21 3.66 2.95
C GLU A 42 13.48 3.08 3.63
N VAL A 43 13.49 1.77 3.88
CA VAL A 43 14.66 1.05 4.41
C VAL A 43 15.83 1.13 3.44
N ALA A 44 15.62 0.85 2.15
CA ALA A 44 16.64 0.97 1.12
C ALA A 44 17.17 2.41 1.01
N ALA A 45 16.29 3.41 1.03
CA ALA A 45 16.69 4.83 1.00
C ALA A 45 17.49 5.25 2.24
N MET A 46 17.16 4.70 3.42
CA MET A 46 17.96 4.91 4.63
C MET A 46 19.35 4.28 4.51
N LEU A 47 19.43 3.05 4.00
CA LEU A 47 20.69 2.33 3.82
C LEU A 47 21.59 2.99 2.76
N GLN A 48 21.04 3.43 1.61
CA GLN A 48 21.78 4.14 0.56
C GLN A 48 22.39 5.46 1.06
N ARG A 49 21.70 6.16 1.96
CA ARG A 49 22.21 7.41 2.55
C ARG A 49 23.31 7.18 3.60
N GLY A 50 23.81 5.95 3.74
CA GLY A 50 24.79 5.57 4.75
C GLY A 50 24.26 5.70 6.19
N LYS A 51 22.94 5.75 6.39
CA LYS A 51 22.39 5.81 7.74
C LYS A 51 22.62 4.46 8.42
N LYS A 52 23.03 4.53 9.69
CA LYS A 52 23.28 3.37 10.56
C LYS A 52 22.13 2.35 10.46
N THR A 53 22.46 1.09 10.18
CA THR A 53 21.54 -0.07 10.09
C THR A 53 20.56 -0.11 11.28
N VAL A 54 21.00 0.35 12.45
CA VAL A 54 20.21 0.48 13.68
C VAL A 54 18.93 1.34 13.51
N ARG A 55 18.98 2.44 12.74
CA ARG A 55 17.79 3.29 12.50
C ARG A 55 16.77 2.60 11.61
N ALA A 56 17.24 1.89 10.58
CA ALA A 56 16.38 1.11 9.70
C ALA A 56 15.70 -0.03 10.48
N ILE A 57 16.43 -0.72 11.35
CA ILE A 57 15.89 -1.77 12.22
C ILE A 57 14.82 -1.19 13.15
N LYS A 58 15.08 -0.04 13.79
CA LYS A 58 14.08 0.63 14.64
C LYS A 58 12.81 0.99 13.85
N TYR A 59 12.97 1.54 12.65
CA TYR A 59 11.84 1.90 11.80
C TYR A 59 11.00 0.69 11.40
N VAL A 60 11.65 -0.42 10.99
CA VAL A 60 10.96 -1.67 10.67
C VAL A 60 10.18 -2.16 11.88
N ARG A 61 10.80 -2.20 13.07
CA ARG A 61 10.12 -2.59 14.32
C ARG A 61 8.91 -1.72 14.66
N ASP A 62 9.04 -0.40 14.51
CA ASP A 62 7.94 0.52 14.82
C ASP A 62 6.76 0.38 13.84
N GLN A 63 7.02 -0.08 12.60
CA GLN A 63 6.00 -0.24 11.56
C GLN A 63 5.38 -1.64 11.51
N THR A 64 6.18 -2.69 11.75
CA THR A 64 5.74 -4.09 11.63
C THR A 64 5.54 -4.80 12.97
N GLY A 65 6.05 -4.23 14.07
CA GLY A 65 6.02 -4.86 15.39
C GLY A 65 6.97 -6.06 15.54
N LEU A 66 7.82 -6.32 14.54
CA LEU A 66 8.72 -7.48 14.52
C LEU A 66 9.74 -7.45 15.67
N GLY A 67 10.20 -8.64 16.06
CA GLY A 67 11.29 -8.79 17.01
C GLY A 67 12.60 -8.18 16.51
N LEU A 68 13.54 -7.89 17.42
CA LEU A 68 14.83 -7.29 17.04
C LEU A 68 15.60 -8.15 16.01
N LEU A 69 15.54 -9.48 16.16
CA LEU A 69 16.18 -10.42 15.26
C LEU A 69 15.56 -10.38 13.85
N GLU A 70 14.23 -10.43 13.77
CA GLU A 70 13.47 -10.42 12.52
C GLU A 70 13.66 -9.10 11.77
N ALA A 71 13.60 -7.98 12.48
CA ALA A 71 13.83 -6.67 11.91
C ALA A 71 15.26 -6.50 11.38
N LYS A 72 16.26 -7.05 12.09
CA LYS A 72 17.64 -7.10 11.59
C LYS A 72 17.74 -7.92 10.31
N GLN A 73 17.21 -9.14 10.30
CA GLN A 73 17.23 -10.00 9.11
C GLN A 73 16.53 -9.35 7.91
N TYR A 74 15.44 -8.63 8.14
CA TYR A 74 14.73 -7.90 7.11
C TYR A 74 15.60 -6.79 6.51
N VAL A 75 16.21 -5.94 7.34
CA VAL A 75 17.11 -4.88 6.86
C VAL A 75 18.34 -5.46 6.17
N ASP A 76 18.91 -6.54 6.68
CA ASP A 76 20.06 -7.22 6.07
C ASP A 76 19.71 -7.77 4.67
N ARG A 77 18.52 -8.33 4.47
CA ARG A 77 18.03 -8.76 3.14
C ARG A 77 17.86 -7.59 2.17
N VAL A 78 17.28 -6.48 2.64
CA VAL A 78 17.12 -5.27 1.82
C VAL A 78 18.50 -4.70 1.45
N GLN A 79 19.44 -4.72 2.38
CA GLN A 79 20.82 -4.29 2.16
C GLN A 79 21.56 -5.20 1.18
N SER A 80 21.41 -6.52 1.27
CA SER A 80 22.05 -7.46 0.34
C SER A 80 21.51 -7.32 -1.08
N ASN A 81 20.19 -7.13 -1.22
CA ASN A 81 19.56 -6.89 -2.53
C ASN A 81 19.99 -5.57 -3.18
N LEU A 82 20.47 -4.61 -2.40
CA LEU A 82 20.90 -3.30 -2.88
C LEU A 82 22.36 -3.30 -3.39
N HIS A 83 23.18 -4.24 -2.95
CA HIS A 83 24.61 -4.33 -3.31
C HIS A 83 24.91 -5.32 -4.45
N CYS A 84 23.88 -5.92 -5.07
CA CYS A 84 24.00 -6.63 -6.35
C CYS A 84 23.75 -5.67 -7.52
#